data_AF-A0A0S8K4L0-F1
#
_entry.id   AF-A0A0S8K4L0-F1
#
_cell.length_a   1.000
_cell.length_b   1.000
_cell.length_c   1.000
_cell.angle_alpha   90.00
_cell.angle_beta   90.00
_cell.angle_gamma   90.00
#
_symmetry.space_group_name_H-M   'P 1'
#
loop_
_entity.id
_entity.type
_entity.pdbx_description
1 polymer ?
#
loop_
_entity_poly.entity_id
_entity_poly.type
_entity_poly.pdbx_seq_one_letter_code
_entity_poly.pdbx_strand_id
1 'polypeptide(L)'
;MRKISEYKFGMLGILAAIMVTGCVKDNSQELKEQEMKLLQQYLETNNITVEPTASGLYYIPIKEGTGISPDEGTWIEIQYTGELIDGTVFSTSIEETAEMNDIHDEGYLYGPSRLQLGNIGLAGLNEGIQLMKVGGKAKFILPSDLGMGGFASGLVPAYSTLIYTIELLEAFDDPEKHEQEKIWAYLKEGAFENVDSTESGLYYIQETAGIGELFVDGDNVTVWYTGKFLDGRVFDSNLTEEAFSFSVPGSYIIEGWQEGIKLMRDQEKGILIIPYHLGYGAEGCYDEYGRVVVPPYMTLVYEMEAELTP
;
A
#
# COMPACT_ATOMS: atom_id res chain seq x y z
N MET A 1 12.35 -6.98 12.61
CA MET A 1 13.49 -6.95 11.66
C MET A 1 14.09 -8.34 11.46
N ARG A 2 13.83 -8.99 10.31
CA ARG A 2 14.42 -10.30 9.98
C ARG A 2 15.91 -10.15 9.63
N LYS A 3 16.75 -11.02 10.22
CA LYS A 3 18.22 -11.06 10.06
C LYS A 3 18.62 -11.34 8.60
N ILE A 4 19.38 -10.43 7.98
CA ILE A 4 20.03 -10.62 6.69
C ILE A 4 21.31 -11.44 6.91
N SER A 5 21.36 -12.67 6.41
CA SER A 5 22.55 -13.53 6.48
C SER A 5 23.36 -13.49 5.18
N GLU A 6 24.61 -13.03 5.34
CA GLU A 6 25.85 -13.38 4.66
C GLU A 6 25.79 -14.01 3.25
N TYR A 7 26.05 -13.19 2.23
CA TYR A 7 26.31 -13.62 0.86
C TYR A 7 27.77 -14.11 0.68
N LYS A 8 27.94 -15.36 0.23
CA LYS A 8 29.24 -15.90 -0.23
C LYS A 8 29.41 -15.72 -1.73
N PHE A 9 30.46 -14.98 -2.10
CA PHE A 9 30.96 -14.87 -3.47
C PHE A 9 31.52 -16.21 -3.95
N GLY A 10 30.94 -16.77 -5.01
CA GLY A 10 31.36 -18.02 -5.66
C GLY A 10 31.61 -17.82 -7.15
N MET A 11 32.77 -18.27 -7.58
CA MET A 11 33.51 -17.93 -8.79
C MET A 11 32.94 -18.51 -10.11
N LEU A 12 33.25 -17.81 -11.21
CA LEU A 12 32.95 -18.08 -12.62
C LEU A 12 32.95 -19.56 -13.07
N GLY A 13 31.91 -19.94 -13.82
CA GLY A 13 31.90 -21.09 -14.73
C GLY A 13 31.29 -20.70 -16.07
N ILE A 14 32.12 -20.57 -17.11
CA ILE A 14 31.72 -20.29 -18.50
C ILE A 14 31.06 -21.56 -19.06
N LEU A 15 29.77 -21.48 -19.40
CA LEU A 15 29.03 -22.53 -20.12
C LEU A 15 28.67 -22.03 -21.53
N ALA A 16 29.06 -22.82 -22.52
CA ALA A 16 28.97 -22.52 -23.94
C ALA A 16 27.52 -22.31 -24.41
N ALA A 17 27.28 -21.19 -25.11
CA ALA A 17 26.00 -20.87 -25.72
C ALA A 17 25.79 -21.70 -26.99
N ILE A 18 24.86 -22.66 -26.94
CA ILE A 18 24.27 -23.29 -28.13
C ILE A 18 23.15 -22.36 -28.60
N MET A 19 23.38 -21.59 -29.67
CA MET A 19 22.34 -20.81 -30.33
C MET A 19 21.42 -21.75 -31.11
N VAL A 20 20.32 -22.16 -30.48
CA VAL A 20 19.17 -22.75 -31.19
C VAL A 20 18.33 -21.60 -31.72
N THR A 21 18.52 -21.23 -32.99
CA THR A 21 17.59 -20.35 -33.72
C THR A 21 16.32 -21.14 -34.06
N GLY A 22 15.48 -21.37 -33.04
CA GLY A 22 14.09 -21.76 -33.25
C GLY A 22 13.25 -20.49 -33.38
N CYS A 23 12.65 -20.23 -34.54
CA CYS A 23 11.59 -19.24 -34.65
C CYS A 23 10.44 -19.67 -33.73
N VAL A 24 10.36 -19.06 -32.54
CA VAL A 24 9.09 -19.00 -31.80
C VAL A 24 8.12 -18.27 -32.71
N LYS A 25 7.03 -18.92 -33.11
CA LYS A 25 5.96 -18.24 -33.85
C LYS A 25 5.41 -17.16 -32.92
N ASP A 26 5.51 -15.90 -33.35
CA ASP A 26 4.83 -14.79 -32.70
C ASP A 26 3.33 -14.97 -32.89
N ASN A 27 2.63 -15.34 -31.81
CA ASN A 27 1.18 -15.54 -31.78
C ASN A 27 0.43 -14.33 -31.22
N SER A 28 1.09 -13.17 -31.07
CA SER A 28 0.50 -11.96 -30.50
C SER A 28 -0.78 -11.52 -31.22
N GLN A 29 -0.79 -11.57 -32.55
CA GLN A 29 -1.97 -11.19 -33.35
C GLN A 29 -3.15 -12.12 -33.09
N GLU A 30 -2.92 -13.44 -33.04
CA GLU A 30 -3.97 -14.43 -32.78
C GLU A 30 -4.56 -14.25 -31.37
N LEU A 31 -3.72 -13.97 -30.37
CA LEU A 31 -4.13 -13.70 -28.99
C LEU A 31 -4.96 -12.42 -28.88
N LYS A 32 -4.55 -11.33 -29.55
CA LYS A 32 -5.32 -10.09 -29.62
C LYS A 32 -6.67 -10.28 -30.30
N GLU A 33 -6.73 -11.03 -31.40
CA GLU A 33 -8.00 -11.34 -32.06
C GLU A 33 -8.93 -12.18 -31.19
N GLN A 34 -8.37 -13.12 -30.42
CA GLN A 34 -9.11 -13.93 -29.47
C GLN A 34 -9.64 -13.07 -28.31
N GLU A 35 -8.80 -12.19 -27.77
CA GLU A 35 -9.20 -11.23 -26.73
C GLU A 35 -10.41 -10.41 -27.20
N MET A 36 -10.34 -9.78 -28.38
CA MET A 36 -11.43 -8.93 -28.87
C MET A 36 -12.74 -9.70 -29.07
N LYS A 37 -12.68 -10.98 -29.45
CA LYS A 37 -13.87 -11.85 -29.52
C LYS A 37 -14.46 -12.10 -28.14
N LEU A 38 -13.63 -12.39 -27.15
CA LEU A 38 -14.06 -12.62 -25.77
C LEU A 38 -14.63 -11.34 -25.15
N LEU A 39 -14.00 -10.19 -25.38
CA LEU A 39 -14.49 -8.88 -24.96
C LEU A 39 -15.87 -8.59 -25.58
N GLN A 40 -16.03 -8.77 -26.89
CA GLN A 40 -17.32 -8.54 -27.54
C GLN A 40 -18.42 -9.45 -26.96
N GLN A 41 -18.11 -10.74 -26.76
CA GLN A 41 -19.03 -11.68 -26.14
C GLN A 41 -19.38 -11.28 -24.69
N TYR A 42 -18.41 -10.80 -23.93
CA TYR A 42 -18.62 -10.31 -22.56
C TYR A 42 -19.57 -9.11 -22.55
N LEU A 43 -19.35 -8.12 -23.41
CA LEU A 43 -20.21 -6.94 -23.51
C LEU A 43 -21.65 -7.32 -23.86
N GLU A 44 -21.84 -8.21 -24.84
CA GLU A 44 -23.16 -8.71 -25.25
C GLU A 44 -23.86 -9.49 -24.13
N THR A 45 -23.15 -10.43 -23.51
CA THR A 45 -23.71 -11.29 -22.45
C THR A 45 -24.14 -10.49 -21.22
N ASN A 46 -23.40 -9.42 -20.91
CA ASN A 46 -23.67 -8.55 -19.77
C ASN A 46 -24.54 -7.33 -20.11
N ASN A 47 -25.06 -7.23 -21.34
CA ASN A 47 -25.87 -6.10 -21.83
C ASN A 47 -25.19 -4.73 -21.61
N ILE A 48 -23.87 -4.68 -21.83
CA ILE A 48 -23.08 -3.46 -21.72
C ILE A 48 -23.21 -2.70 -23.02
N THR A 49 -23.84 -1.52 -22.96
CA THR A 49 -24.16 -0.69 -24.14
C THR A 49 -23.42 0.65 -24.15
N VAL A 50 -22.53 0.88 -23.19
CA VAL A 50 -21.68 2.07 -23.20
C VAL A 50 -20.65 1.95 -24.31
N GLU A 51 -20.46 3.03 -25.06
CA GLU A 51 -19.39 3.12 -26.04
C GLU A 51 -18.05 3.30 -25.33
N PRO A 52 -16.96 2.71 -25.84
CA PRO A 52 -15.64 2.94 -25.28
C PRO A 52 -15.18 4.39 -25.50
N THR A 53 -14.26 4.84 -24.66
CA THR A 53 -13.54 6.09 -24.90
C THR A 53 -12.67 5.99 -26.15
N ALA A 54 -12.03 7.10 -26.54
CA ALA A 54 -11.14 7.13 -27.70
C ALA A 54 -9.95 6.15 -27.59
N SER A 55 -9.55 5.77 -26.37
CA SER A 55 -8.47 4.81 -26.14
C SER A 55 -8.94 3.35 -26.15
N GLY A 56 -10.26 3.10 -26.10
CA GLY A 56 -10.85 1.76 -26.00
C GLY A 56 -11.31 1.38 -24.58
N LEU A 57 -11.19 2.28 -23.59
CA LEU A 57 -11.64 2.04 -22.22
C LEU A 57 -13.17 2.04 -22.15
N TYR A 58 -13.79 1.06 -21.51
CA TYR A 58 -15.21 1.15 -21.15
C TYR A 58 -15.33 1.65 -19.72
N TYR A 59 -16.02 2.77 -19.54
CA TYR A 59 -16.33 3.37 -18.23
C TYR A 59 -17.81 3.18 -17.90
N ILE A 60 -18.09 2.52 -16.78
CA ILE A 60 -19.44 2.20 -16.33
C ILE A 60 -19.62 2.72 -14.91
N PRO A 61 -20.23 3.91 -14.71
CA PRO A 61 -20.48 4.43 -13.37
C PRO A 61 -21.48 3.54 -12.62
N ILE A 62 -21.14 3.16 -11.39
CA ILE A 62 -22.01 2.41 -10.46
C ILE A 62 -22.65 3.38 -9.46
N LYS A 63 -21.86 4.33 -8.96
CA LYS A 63 -22.27 5.38 -8.03
C LYS A 63 -21.53 6.65 -8.39
N GLU A 64 -22.26 7.73 -8.62
CA GLU A 64 -21.67 9.04 -8.87
C GLU A 64 -21.08 9.62 -7.58
N GLY A 65 -19.84 10.11 -7.66
CA GLY A 65 -19.18 10.83 -6.58
C GLY A 65 -19.65 12.29 -6.49
N THR A 66 -19.28 12.96 -5.41
CA THR A 66 -19.65 14.37 -5.20
C THR A 66 -18.46 15.30 -5.03
N GLY A 67 -17.26 14.74 -4.82
CA GLY A 67 -16.04 15.54 -4.73
C GLY A 67 -15.43 15.85 -6.08
N ILE A 68 -14.15 16.22 -6.06
CA ILE A 68 -13.40 16.56 -7.27
C ILE A 68 -13.14 15.33 -8.14
N SER A 69 -12.91 15.57 -9.42
CA SER A 69 -12.23 14.61 -10.29
C SER A 69 -10.73 14.87 -10.21
N PRO A 70 -9.89 13.85 -9.94
CA PRO A 70 -8.45 14.02 -9.83
C PRO A 70 -7.82 14.18 -11.22
N ASP A 71 -6.77 15.00 -11.31
CA ASP A 71 -5.92 15.13 -12.48
C ASP A 71 -4.65 14.26 -12.32
N GLU A 72 -3.87 14.09 -13.39
CA GLU A 72 -2.55 13.43 -13.28
C GLU A 72 -1.64 14.14 -12.26
N GLY A 73 -0.95 13.36 -11.45
CA GLY A 73 -0.10 13.84 -10.35
C GLY A 73 -0.82 13.97 -9.01
N THR A 74 -2.15 14.01 -8.98
CA THR A 74 -2.95 14.00 -7.74
C THR A 74 -2.78 12.67 -7.01
N TRP A 75 -2.61 12.73 -5.69
CA TRP A 75 -2.65 11.54 -4.84
C TRP A 75 -4.08 11.11 -4.62
N ILE A 76 -4.33 9.81 -4.71
CA ILE A 76 -5.65 9.22 -4.55
C ILE A 76 -5.61 8.07 -3.56
N GLU A 77 -6.73 7.85 -2.88
CA GLU A 77 -7.00 6.61 -2.17
C GLU A 77 -8.16 5.88 -2.82
N ILE A 78 -7.93 4.61 -3.16
CA ILE A 78 -8.94 3.77 -3.82
C ILE A 78 -9.13 2.47 -3.06
N GLN A 79 -10.34 1.90 -3.17
CA GLN A 79 -10.54 0.47 -2.98
C GLN A 79 -10.87 -0.17 -4.32
N TYR A 80 -10.35 -1.37 -4.57
CA TYR A 80 -10.51 -2.00 -5.87
C TYR A 80 -10.63 -3.53 -5.82
N THR A 81 -11.26 -4.06 -6.86
CA THR A 81 -11.26 -5.48 -7.22
C THR A 81 -10.95 -5.60 -8.72
N GLY A 82 -9.91 -6.35 -9.07
CA GLY A 82 -9.49 -6.68 -10.41
C GLY A 82 -9.88 -8.11 -10.78
N GLU A 83 -10.59 -8.24 -11.90
CA GLU A 83 -11.20 -9.47 -12.40
C GLU A 83 -10.82 -9.72 -13.87
N LEU A 84 -10.74 -10.99 -14.26
CA LEU A 84 -10.75 -11.40 -15.66
C LEU A 84 -12.18 -11.46 -16.20
N ILE A 85 -12.33 -11.52 -17.53
CA ILE A 85 -13.64 -11.64 -18.20
C ILE A 85 -14.46 -12.85 -17.74
N ASP A 86 -13.80 -13.93 -17.28
CA ASP A 86 -14.47 -15.13 -16.76
C ASP A 86 -14.93 -15.00 -15.30
N GLY A 87 -14.65 -13.87 -14.65
CA GLY A 87 -14.99 -13.59 -13.26
C GLY A 87 -13.91 -13.98 -12.25
N THR A 88 -12.76 -14.49 -12.70
CA THR A 88 -11.63 -14.78 -11.80
C THR A 88 -11.09 -13.48 -11.20
N VAL A 89 -11.24 -13.31 -9.88
CA VAL A 89 -10.59 -12.23 -9.13
C VAL A 89 -9.10 -12.55 -9.04
N PHE A 90 -8.25 -11.65 -9.53
CA PHE A 90 -6.79 -11.83 -9.49
C PHE A 90 -6.08 -10.85 -8.56
N SER A 91 -6.75 -9.76 -8.16
CA SER A 91 -6.21 -8.78 -7.23
C SER A 91 -7.34 -8.00 -6.57
N THR A 92 -7.21 -7.66 -5.29
CA THR A 92 -8.13 -6.76 -4.61
C THR A 92 -7.46 -6.13 -3.41
N SER A 93 -7.86 -4.91 -3.09
CA SER A 93 -7.48 -4.25 -1.84
C SER A 93 -8.45 -4.57 -0.69
N ILE A 94 -9.50 -5.35 -0.92
CA ILE A 94 -10.57 -5.65 0.04
C ILE A 94 -10.34 -7.04 0.63
N GLU A 95 -10.05 -7.11 1.92
CA GLU A 95 -9.66 -8.36 2.60
C GLU A 95 -10.72 -9.46 2.45
N GLU A 96 -11.99 -9.16 2.76
CA GLU A 96 -13.10 -10.12 2.64
C GLU A 96 -13.23 -10.65 1.20
N THR A 97 -13.01 -9.80 0.19
CA THR A 97 -13.04 -10.23 -1.21
C THR A 97 -11.85 -11.14 -1.53
N ALA A 98 -10.68 -10.89 -0.95
CA ALA A 98 -9.52 -11.76 -1.13
C ALA A 98 -9.74 -13.14 -0.49
N GLU A 99 -10.31 -13.18 0.72
CA GLU A 99 -10.67 -14.42 1.42
C GLU A 99 -11.69 -15.24 0.62
N MET A 100 -12.77 -14.59 0.15
CA MET A 100 -13.82 -15.24 -0.63
C MET A 100 -13.35 -15.85 -1.96
N ASN A 101 -12.23 -15.37 -2.49
CA ASN A 101 -11.68 -15.81 -3.77
C ASN A 101 -10.38 -16.62 -3.61
N ASP A 102 -10.05 -17.05 -2.38
CA ASP A 102 -8.86 -17.84 -2.08
C ASP A 102 -7.54 -17.18 -2.56
N ILE A 103 -7.48 -15.85 -2.52
CA ILE A 103 -6.28 -15.05 -2.86
C ILE A 103 -5.80 -14.18 -1.67
N HIS A 104 -6.28 -14.48 -0.46
CA HIS A 104 -5.84 -13.82 0.77
C HIS A 104 -4.36 -14.12 1.08
N ASP A 105 -3.64 -13.11 1.52
CA ASP A 105 -2.25 -13.20 1.99
C ASP A 105 -2.08 -12.41 3.29
N GLU A 106 -1.74 -13.11 4.38
CA GLU A 106 -1.54 -12.51 5.71
C GLU A 106 -0.46 -11.41 5.73
N GLY A 107 0.48 -11.43 4.77
CA GLY A 107 1.52 -10.41 4.62
C GLY A 107 1.12 -9.22 3.76
N TYR A 108 -0.09 -9.19 3.22
CA TYR A 108 -0.57 -8.10 2.36
C TYR A 108 -1.33 -7.04 3.17
N LEU A 109 -1.00 -5.77 2.94
CA LEU A 109 -1.72 -4.65 3.54
C LEU A 109 -3.05 -4.41 2.82
N TYR A 110 -4.13 -5.01 3.33
CA TYR A 110 -5.49 -4.74 2.86
C TYR A 110 -6.01 -3.35 3.28
N GLY A 111 -7.04 -2.87 2.60
CA GLY A 111 -7.69 -1.57 2.81
C GLY A 111 -7.42 -0.55 1.69
N PRO A 112 -7.71 0.75 1.93
CA PRO A 112 -7.45 1.80 0.95
C PRO A 112 -6.01 1.79 0.44
N SER A 113 -5.88 1.75 -0.88
CA SER A 113 -4.61 1.83 -1.61
C SER A 113 -4.32 3.26 -2.00
N ARG A 114 -3.23 3.81 -1.48
CA ARG A 114 -2.75 5.15 -1.82
C ARG A 114 -1.81 5.10 -3.02
N LEU A 115 -2.12 5.86 -4.05
CA LEU A 115 -1.39 5.89 -5.32
C LEU A 115 -1.31 7.32 -5.85
N GLN A 116 -0.34 7.60 -6.73
CA GLN A 116 -0.32 8.84 -7.49
C GLN A 116 -0.89 8.60 -8.89
N LEU A 117 -1.92 9.36 -9.26
CA LEU A 117 -2.57 9.22 -10.56
C LEU A 117 -1.58 9.58 -11.69
N GLY A 118 -1.58 8.78 -12.76
CA GLY A 118 -0.56 8.85 -13.82
C GLY A 118 0.54 7.78 -13.67
N ASN A 119 0.76 7.24 -12.46
CA ASN A 119 1.83 6.28 -12.17
C ASN A 119 1.31 4.87 -11.78
N ILE A 120 0.07 4.52 -12.10
CA ILE A 120 -0.57 3.26 -11.68
C ILE A 120 -0.06 2.03 -12.46
N GLY A 121 0.64 2.23 -13.58
CA GLY A 121 1.15 1.14 -14.41
C GLY A 121 0.11 0.48 -15.34
N LEU A 122 -1.15 0.91 -15.26
CA LEU A 122 -2.23 0.51 -16.17
C LEU A 122 -2.82 1.76 -16.83
N ALA A 123 -2.57 1.94 -18.12
CA ALA A 123 -2.96 3.14 -18.85
C ALA A 123 -4.48 3.41 -18.77
N GLY A 124 -5.28 2.34 -18.83
CA GLY A 124 -6.74 2.45 -18.71
C GLY A 124 -7.21 2.92 -17.33
N LEU A 125 -6.47 2.62 -16.25
CA LEU A 125 -6.81 3.14 -14.92
C LEU A 125 -6.38 4.59 -14.76
N ASN A 126 -5.23 4.97 -15.30
CA ASN A 126 -4.79 6.37 -15.32
C ASN A 126 -5.82 7.26 -16.04
N GLU A 127 -6.36 6.82 -17.16
CA GLU A 127 -7.45 7.51 -17.86
C GLU A 127 -8.76 7.44 -17.08
N GLY A 128 -9.17 6.23 -16.69
CA GLY A 128 -10.50 5.98 -16.14
C GLY A 128 -10.76 6.70 -14.82
N ILE A 129 -9.77 6.78 -13.93
CA ILE A 129 -9.94 7.43 -12.62
C ILE A 129 -10.13 8.94 -12.76
N GLN A 130 -9.58 9.59 -13.80
CA GLN A 130 -9.85 11.01 -14.10
C GLN A 130 -11.33 11.26 -14.47
N LEU A 131 -12.06 10.23 -14.92
CA LEU A 131 -13.49 10.31 -15.21
C LEU A 131 -14.36 10.17 -13.94
N MET A 132 -13.79 9.75 -12.82
CA MET A 132 -14.50 9.60 -11.56
C MET A 132 -14.53 10.91 -10.77
N LYS A 133 -15.49 11.01 -9.85
CA LYS A 133 -15.45 11.97 -8.75
C LYS A 133 -15.23 11.25 -7.43
N VAL A 134 -14.55 11.91 -6.50
CA VAL A 134 -14.37 11.41 -5.13
C VAL A 134 -15.71 11.05 -4.49
N GLY A 135 -15.75 9.90 -3.82
CA GLY A 135 -16.92 9.22 -3.27
C GLY A 135 -17.69 8.34 -4.27
N GLY A 136 -17.24 8.31 -5.53
CA GLY A 136 -17.85 7.55 -6.62
C GLY A 136 -17.30 6.13 -6.72
N LYS A 137 -18.09 5.25 -7.35
CA LYS A 137 -17.73 3.86 -7.66
C LYS A 137 -18.01 3.58 -9.13
N ALA A 138 -17.08 2.94 -9.82
CA ALA A 138 -17.22 2.62 -11.24
C ALA A 138 -16.60 1.26 -11.56
N LYS A 139 -17.06 0.67 -12.67
CA LYS A 139 -16.44 -0.47 -13.32
C LYS A 139 -15.73 0.02 -14.58
N PHE A 140 -14.51 -0.46 -14.77
CA PHE A 140 -13.67 -0.22 -15.93
C PHE A 140 -13.40 -1.54 -16.64
N ILE A 141 -13.56 -1.57 -17.97
CA ILE A 141 -13.12 -2.70 -18.79
C ILE A 141 -11.97 -2.22 -19.67
N LEU A 142 -10.79 -2.78 -19.42
CA LEU A 142 -9.53 -2.41 -20.03
C LEU A 142 -9.14 -3.52 -21.00
N PRO A 143 -9.29 -3.33 -22.32
CA PRO A 143 -8.59 -4.17 -23.30
C PRO A 143 -7.09 -4.20 -22.99
N SER A 144 -6.40 -5.26 -23.40
CA SER A 144 -5.01 -5.51 -22.99
C SER A 144 -4.06 -4.36 -23.33
N ASP A 145 -4.29 -3.63 -24.43
CA ASP A 145 -3.51 -2.45 -24.79
C ASP A 145 -3.61 -1.29 -23.77
N LEU A 146 -4.64 -1.27 -22.94
CA LEU A 146 -4.80 -0.36 -21.79
C LEU A 146 -4.47 -1.02 -20.45
N GLY A 147 -4.31 -2.35 -20.45
CA GLY A 147 -3.94 -3.16 -19.30
C GLY A 147 -2.47 -3.59 -19.37
N MET A 148 -2.25 -4.92 -19.38
CA MET A 148 -0.91 -5.53 -19.32
C MET A 148 -0.34 -5.92 -20.69
N GLY A 149 -1.04 -5.64 -21.79
CA GLY A 149 -0.61 -5.97 -23.14
C GLY A 149 -0.20 -7.45 -23.26
N GLY A 150 0.95 -7.71 -23.87
CA GLY A 150 1.51 -9.06 -24.03
C GLY A 150 2.19 -9.64 -22.80
N PHE A 151 2.15 -8.97 -21.64
CA PHE A 151 2.75 -9.47 -20.40
C PHE A 151 1.77 -10.37 -19.64
N ALA A 152 2.26 -11.49 -19.12
CA ALA A 152 1.52 -12.36 -18.20
C ALA A 152 2.10 -12.21 -16.78
N SER A 153 1.24 -12.28 -15.76
CA SER A 153 1.64 -12.25 -14.36
C SER A 153 0.64 -12.99 -13.48
N GLY A 154 1.12 -13.92 -12.65
CA GLY A 154 0.26 -14.70 -11.75
C GLY A 154 -0.91 -15.34 -12.49
N LEU A 155 -2.13 -15.01 -12.07
CA LEU A 155 -3.38 -15.49 -12.67
C LEU A 155 -3.77 -14.77 -13.97
N VAL A 156 -3.04 -13.74 -14.39
CA VAL A 156 -3.37 -12.91 -15.56
C VAL A 156 -2.57 -13.37 -16.79
N PRO A 157 -3.21 -14.00 -17.79
CA PRO A 157 -2.56 -14.33 -19.06
C PRO A 157 -2.19 -13.08 -19.87
N ALA A 158 -1.23 -13.24 -20.78
CA ALA A 158 -0.93 -12.23 -21.79
C ALA A 158 -2.18 -11.95 -22.66
N TYR A 159 -2.34 -10.70 -23.07
CA TYR A 159 -3.49 -10.19 -23.85
C TYR A 159 -4.85 -10.42 -23.17
N SER A 160 -4.88 -10.35 -21.84
CA SER A 160 -6.15 -10.39 -21.10
C SER A 160 -6.78 -9.00 -21.03
N THR A 161 -8.08 -8.95 -21.29
CA THR A 161 -8.90 -7.82 -20.87
C THR A 161 -9.07 -7.87 -19.35
N LEU A 162 -8.76 -6.76 -18.69
CA LEU A 162 -8.89 -6.61 -17.24
C LEU A 162 -10.16 -5.83 -16.91
N ILE A 163 -10.85 -6.25 -15.87
CA ILE A 163 -12.03 -5.57 -15.36
C ILE A 163 -11.71 -5.08 -13.96
N TYR A 164 -11.77 -3.77 -13.73
CA TYR A 164 -11.55 -3.18 -12.42
C TYR A 164 -12.84 -2.55 -11.91
N THR A 165 -13.29 -2.97 -10.74
CA THR A 165 -14.29 -2.22 -9.97
C THR A 165 -13.55 -1.38 -8.94
N ILE A 166 -13.69 -0.05 -9.01
CA ILE A 166 -12.96 0.90 -8.17
C ILE A 166 -13.95 1.82 -7.46
N GLU A 167 -13.70 2.04 -6.17
CA GLU A 167 -14.27 3.14 -5.40
C GLU A 167 -13.17 4.17 -5.12
N LEU A 168 -13.38 5.42 -5.55
CA LEU A 168 -12.47 6.54 -5.33
C LEU A 168 -12.84 7.20 -4.01
N LEU A 169 -12.01 7.01 -2.98
CA LEU A 169 -12.30 7.43 -1.61
C LEU A 169 -11.85 8.86 -1.37
N GLU A 170 -10.64 9.20 -1.79
CA GLU A 170 -10.03 10.52 -1.55
C GLU A 170 -9.16 10.94 -2.74
N ALA A 171 -8.97 12.25 -2.88
CA ALA A 171 -8.02 12.86 -3.80
C ALA A 171 -7.43 14.14 -3.17
N PHE A 172 -6.11 14.30 -3.23
CA PHE A 172 -5.39 15.42 -2.64
C PHE A 172 -4.07 15.70 -3.37
N ASP A 173 -3.68 16.97 -3.49
CA ASP A 173 -2.48 17.37 -4.22
C ASP A 173 -1.24 17.53 -3.32
N ASP A 174 -1.45 17.84 -2.04
CA ASP A 174 -0.40 18.07 -1.05
C ASP A 174 -0.46 16.98 0.03
N PRO A 175 0.32 15.90 -0.10
CA PRO A 175 0.28 14.79 0.85
C PRO A 175 0.77 15.20 2.24
N GLU A 176 1.71 16.15 2.35
CA GLU A 176 2.25 16.58 3.65
C GLU A 176 1.17 17.32 4.45
N LYS A 177 0.51 18.28 3.80
CA LYS A 177 -0.60 19.02 4.41
C LYS A 177 -1.76 18.09 4.74
N HIS A 178 -2.09 17.17 3.84
CA HIS A 178 -3.17 16.20 4.04
C HIS A 178 -2.94 15.36 5.31
N GLU A 179 -1.72 14.88 5.51
CA GLU A 179 -1.36 14.07 6.69
C GLU A 179 -1.35 14.89 7.99
N GLN A 180 -0.88 16.14 7.94
CA GLN A 180 -0.97 17.04 9.09
C GLN A 180 -2.42 17.30 9.52
N GLU A 181 -3.33 17.49 8.57
CA GLU A 181 -4.76 17.65 8.86
C GLU A 181 -5.36 16.37 9.46
N LYS A 182 -4.94 15.19 8.98
CA LYS A 182 -5.37 13.89 9.55
C LYS A 182 -4.85 13.66 10.96
N ILE A 183 -3.59 14.00 11.25
CA ILE A 183 -3.04 13.95 12.62
C ILE A 183 -3.87 14.84 13.55
N TRP A 184 -4.16 16.08 13.13
CA TRP A 184 -4.96 16.99 13.96
C TRP A 184 -6.37 16.45 14.22
N ALA A 185 -7.01 15.89 13.18
CA ALA A 185 -8.33 15.28 13.31
C ALA A 185 -8.31 14.09 14.28
N TYR A 186 -7.30 13.21 14.12
CA TYR A 186 -7.11 12.04 14.97
C TYR A 186 -6.91 12.42 16.44
N LEU A 187 -6.03 13.38 16.74
CA LEU A 187 -5.80 13.86 18.11
C LEU A 187 -7.07 14.45 18.73
N LYS A 188 -7.83 15.23 17.94
CA LYS A 188 -9.06 15.85 18.38
C LYS A 188 -10.18 14.83 18.64
N GLU A 189 -10.32 13.84 17.77
CA GLU A 189 -11.36 12.81 17.88
C GLU A 189 -11.06 11.83 19.02
N GLY A 190 -9.80 11.41 19.15
CA GLY A 190 -9.36 10.51 20.22
C GLY A 190 -9.44 11.12 21.63
N ALA A 191 -9.49 12.46 21.73
CA ALA A 191 -9.59 13.19 22.99
C ALA A 191 -8.53 12.75 24.03
N PHE A 192 -7.31 12.50 23.55
CA PHE A 192 -6.21 12.02 24.36
C PHE A 192 -5.85 13.01 25.48
N GLU A 193 -5.53 12.46 26.65
CA GLU A 193 -4.94 13.20 27.76
C GLU A 193 -3.41 13.14 27.67
N ASN A 194 -2.70 14.08 28.31
CA ASN A 194 -1.22 14.09 28.38
C ASN A 194 -0.54 14.02 27.00
N VAL A 195 -1.04 14.79 26.04
CA VAL A 195 -0.43 14.92 24.71
C VAL A 195 0.67 15.97 24.75
N ASP A 196 1.89 15.52 24.51
CA ASP A 196 3.06 16.36 24.25
C ASP A 196 3.45 16.30 22.77
N SER A 197 4.22 17.29 22.32
CA SER A 197 4.78 17.34 20.98
C SER A 197 6.18 17.89 20.99
N THR A 198 7.03 17.44 20.08
CA THR A 198 8.40 17.89 19.95
C THR A 198 8.58 18.87 18.79
N GLU A 199 9.75 19.51 18.69
CA GLU A 199 10.06 20.44 17.60
C GLU A 199 10.08 19.76 16.22
N SER A 200 10.33 18.44 16.16
CA SER A 200 10.32 17.66 14.92
C SER A 200 8.90 17.31 14.43
N GLY A 201 7.89 17.55 15.26
CA GLY A 201 6.48 17.24 14.99
C GLY A 201 6.04 15.84 15.47
N LEU A 202 6.89 15.10 16.18
CA LEU A 202 6.49 13.89 16.89
C LEU A 202 5.47 14.25 17.98
N TYR A 203 4.38 13.50 18.09
CA TYR A 203 3.48 13.57 19.24
C TYR A 203 3.70 12.37 20.16
N TYR A 204 3.71 12.65 21.45
CA TYR A 204 3.82 11.66 22.52
C TYR A 204 2.59 11.72 23.42
N ILE A 205 2.01 10.57 23.71
CA ILE A 205 0.86 10.44 24.59
C ILE A 205 1.21 9.42 25.66
N GLN A 206 1.33 9.87 26.91
CA GLN A 206 1.54 8.96 28.04
C GLN A 206 0.21 8.30 28.43
N GLU A 207 0.15 6.97 28.36
CA GLU A 207 -1.02 6.21 28.83
C GLU A 207 -0.85 5.76 30.28
N THR A 208 0.27 5.09 30.59
CA THR A 208 0.60 4.65 31.95
C THR A 208 2.01 5.10 32.27
N ALA A 209 2.16 5.92 33.32
CA ALA A 209 3.46 6.42 33.75
C ALA A 209 4.40 5.27 34.13
N GLY A 210 5.63 5.31 33.63
CA GLY A 210 6.71 4.42 34.06
C GLY A 210 7.42 4.92 35.32
N ILE A 211 8.57 4.30 35.62
CA ILE A 211 9.38 4.58 36.80
C ILE A 211 10.78 5.07 36.46
N GLY A 212 11.34 5.91 37.33
CA GLY A 212 12.72 6.39 37.21
C GLY A 212 12.88 7.54 36.22
N GLU A 213 14.10 7.68 35.71
CA GLU A 213 14.48 8.72 34.77
C GLU A 213 14.09 8.34 33.33
N LEU A 214 14.02 9.34 32.46
CA LEU A 214 13.84 9.12 31.01
C LEU A 214 15.01 8.32 30.44
N PHE A 215 14.75 7.55 29.38
CA PHE A 215 15.81 6.85 28.64
C PHE A 215 16.80 7.83 28.00
N VAL A 216 18.08 7.46 28.00
CA VAL A 216 19.20 8.27 27.47
C VAL A 216 20.06 7.49 26.48
N ASP A 217 20.96 8.20 25.80
CA ASP A 217 21.91 7.60 24.88
C ASP A 217 22.78 6.54 25.58
N GLY A 218 22.80 5.34 25.02
CA GLY A 218 23.52 4.17 25.54
C GLY A 218 22.65 3.18 26.30
N ASP A 219 21.41 3.55 26.67
CA ASP A 219 20.47 2.61 27.28
C ASP A 219 20.09 1.50 26.31
N ASN A 220 19.90 0.29 26.82
CA ASN A 220 19.28 -0.79 26.06
C ASN A 220 17.82 -0.88 26.50
N VAL A 221 16.92 -0.78 25.54
CA VAL A 221 15.47 -0.79 25.79
C VAL A 221 14.86 -1.98 25.07
N THR A 222 13.97 -2.68 25.76
CA THR A 222 13.11 -3.70 25.18
C THR A 222 11.71 -3.13 25.03
N VAL A 223 11.11 -3.31 23.86
CA VAL A 223 9.78 -2.78 23.55
C VAL A 223 8.82 -3.87 23.08
N TRP A 224 7.56 -3.67 23.44
CA TRP A 224 6.40 -4.37 22.90
C TRP A 224 5.50 -3.34 22.24
N TYR A 225 5.11 -3.57 21.00
CA TYR A 225 4.42 -2.55 20.23
C TYR A 225 3.42 -3.11 19.22
N THR A 226 2.49 -2.23 18.84
CA THR A 226 1.68 -2.35 17.63
C THR A 226 1.85 -1.08 16.81
N GLY A 227 2.36 -1.22 15.59
CA GLY A 227 2.45 -0.18 14.58
C GLY A 227 1.24 -0.23 13.66
N LYS A 228 0.50 0.89 13.61
CA LYS A 228 -0.72 1.03 12.81
C LYS A 228 -0.79 2.39 12.15
N PHE A 229 -1.72 2.56 11.21
CA PHE A 229 -2.04 3.85 10.63
C PHE A 229 -3.14 4.56 11.42
N LEU A 230 -3.41 5.83 11.08
CA LEU A 230 -4.48 6.62 11.71
C LEU A 230 -5.88 5.99 11.53
N ASP A 231 -6.08 5.18 10.48
CA ASP A 231 -7.31 4.43 10.23
C ASP A 231 -7.41 3.10 11.03
N GLY A 232 -6.39 2.79 11.83
CA GLY A 232 -6.33 1.61 12.69
C GLY A 232 -5.78 0.35 12.03
N ARG A 233 -5.51 0.35 10.72
CA ARG A 233 -4.88 -0.81 10.05
C ARG A 233 -3.47 -1.03 10.60
N VAL A 234 -3.21 -2.26 11.02
CA VAL A 234 -1.92 -2.68 11.59
C VAL A 234 -0.99 -3.11 10.46
N PHE A 235 0.25 -2.64 10.48
CA PHE A 235 1.28 -3.03 9.52
C PHE A 235 2.47 -3.75 10.17
N ASP A 236 2.63 -3.63 11.50
CA ASP A 236 3.70 -4.29 12.23
C ASP A 236 3.30 -4.50 13.70
N SER A 237 3.72 -5.62 14.31
CA SER A 237 3.51 -5.89 15.74
C SER A 237 4.43 -7.01 16.21
N ASN A 238 4.93 -6.91 17.44
CA ASN A 238 5.67 -7.99 18.08
C ASN A 238 4.95 -8.59 19.31
N LEU A 239 3.66 -8.30 19.51
CA LEU A 239 2.91 -8.79 20.68
C LEU A 239 2.75 -10.32 20.69
N THR A 240 2.83 -10.95 19.52
CA THR A 240 2.80 -12.41 19.35
C THR A 240 4.17 -13.01 18.99
N GLU A 241 5.21 -12.18 18.89
CA GLU A 241 6.57 -12.57 18.51
C GLU A 241 7.56 -12.33 19.67
N GLU A 242 8.86 -12.45 19.39
CA GLU A 242 9.90 -12.14 20.37
C GLU A 242 9.96 -10.62 20.62
N ALA A 243 10.21 -10.26 21.88
CA ALA A 243 10.40 -8.87 22.28
C ALA A 243 11.56 -8.24 21.50
N PHE A 244 11.42 -6.96 21.16
CA PHE A 244 12.42 -6.27 20.35
C PHE A 244 13.31 -5.40 21.25
N SER A 245 14.61 -5.73 21.33
CA SER A 245 15.58 -4.98 22.14
C SER A 245 16.61 -4.26 21.27
N PHE A 246 16.91 -3.01 21.60
CA PHE A 246 17.90 -2.19 20.90
C PHE A 246 18.54 -1.15 21.84
N SER A 247 19.74 -0.68 21.48
CA SER A 247 20.37 0.45 22.17
C SER A 247 19.75 1.76 21.70
N VAL A 248 19.68 2.79 22.54
CA VAL A 248 19.17 4.12 22.19
C VAL A 248 20.35 5.05 21.87
N PRO A 249 20.42 5.71 20.69
CA PRO A 249 19.63 5.43 19.49
C PRO A 249 20.03 4.10 18.84
N GLY A 250 19.05 3.44 18.22
CA GLY A 250 19.24 2.13 17.58
C GLY A 250 19.67 2.28 16.13
N SER A 251 20.55 1.39 15.66
CA SER A 251 20.78 1.25 14.22
C SER A 251 19.55 0.66 13.54
N TYR A 252 19.21 1.15 12.35
CA TYR A 252 18.05 0.69 11.55
C TYR A 252 16.68 0.94 12.21
N ILE A 253 16.60 1.94 13.09
CA ILE A 253 15.35 2.38 13.72
C ILE A 253 14.93 3.72 13.10
N ILE A 254 13.64 3.88 12.81
CA ILE A 254 13.09 5.14 12.29
C ILE A 254 13.33 6.31 13.25
N GLU A 255 13.47 7.53 12.73
CA GLU A 255 13.83 8.71 13.53
C GLU A 255 12.83 8.98 14.67
N GLY A 256 11.53 8.79 14.40
CA GLY A 256 10.47 9.00 15.40
C GLY A 256 10.58 8.07 16.60
N TRP A 257 11.12 6.85 16.43
CA TRP A 257 11.41 5.95 17.54
C TRP A 257 12.67 6.38 18.32
N GLN A 258 13.73 6.79 17.61
CA GLN A 258 14.96 7.26 18.26
C GLN A 258 14.71 8.47 19.16
N GLU A 259 13.77 9.33 18.75
CA GLU A 259 13.31 10.48 19.51
C GLU A 259 12.28 10.08 20.59
N GLY A 260 11.21 9.38 20.21
CA GLY A 260 10.08 9.09 21.09
C GLY A 260 10.43 8.21 22.29
N ILE A 261 11.34 7.25 22.12
CA ILE A 261 11.77 6.40 23.24
C ILE A 261 12.44 7.22 24.34
N LYS A 262 13.16 8.30 24.01
CA LYS A 262 13.77 9.19 25.02
C LYS A 262 12.73 10.01 25.82
N LEU A 263 11.46 9.95 25.44
CA LEU A 263 10.34 10.57 26.18
C LEU A 263 9.70 9.59 27.18
N MET A 264 10.11 8.33 27.16
CA MET A 264 9.59 7.25 28.00
C MET A 264 10.54 6.89 29.15
N ARG A 265 9.98 6.20 30.15
CA ARG A 265 10.66 5.60 31.31
C ARG A 265 10.53 4.08 31.30
N ASP A 266 11.24 3.43 32.22
CA ASP A 266 11.09 1.99 32.46
C ASP A 266 9.64 1.64 32.84
N GLN A 267 9.08 0.60 32.21
CA GLN A 267 7.70 0.11 32.36
C GLN A 267 6.61 1.13 31.96
N GLU A 268 6.95 2.14 31.14
CA GLU A 268 5.99 3.13 30.64
C GLU A 268 5.19 2.57 29.45
N LYS A 269 3.88 2.87 29.41
CA LYS A 269 3.03 2.68 28.23
C LYS A 269 2.70 4.02 27.61
N GLY A 270 2.90 4.14 26.32
CA GLY A 270 2.63 5.38 25.58
C GLY A 270 2.36 5.15 24.11
N ILE A 271 1.88 6.21 23.47
CA ILE A 271 1.61 6.25 22.04
C ILE A 271 2.53 7.28 21.39
N LEU A 272 3.20 6.86 20.32
CA LEU A 272 3.89 7.76 19.39
C LEU A 272 3.03 7.97 18.16
N ILE A 273 2.71 9.23 17.83
CA ILE A 273 2.18 9.58 16.50
C ILE A 273 3.32 10.22 15.72
N ILE A 274 3.77 9.50 14.71
CA ILE A 274 4.98 9.76 13.95
C ILE A 274 4.59 10.25 12.55
N PRO A 275 4.74 11.55 12.25
CA PRO A 275 4.58 12.06 10.90
C PRO A 275 5.53 11.35 9.92
N TYR A 276 5.13 11.30 8.65
CA TYR A 276 5.84 10.52 7.63
C TYR A 276 7.35 10.80 7.54
N HIS A 277 7.80 12.05 7.71
CA HIS A 277 9.21 12.44 7.62
C HIS A 277 10.07 11.89 8.76
N LEU A 278 9.47 11.48 9.88
CA LEU A 278 10.13 10.78 10.98
C LEU A 278 9.98 9.25 10.90
N GLY A 279 9.21 8.76 9.91
CA GLY A 279 8.93 7.36 9.66
C GLY A 279 9.56 6.87 8.36
N TYR A 280 8.72 6.40 7.43
CA TYR A 280 9.14 5.83 6.14
C TYR A 280 9.14 6.85 4.98
N GLY A 281 8.86 8.12 5.24
CA GLY A 281 9.04 9.22 4.29
C GLY A 281 8.09 9.20 3.09
N ALA A 282 8.47 9.97 2.07
CA ALA A 282 7.72 10.13 0.82
C ALA A 282 7.72 8.86 -0.05
N GLU A 283 8.64 7.93 0.19
CA GLU A 283 8.75 6.68 -0.57
C GLU A 283 7.94 5.54 0.06
N GLY A 284 7.73 5.58 1.39
CA GLY A 284 7.11 4.46 2.10
C GLY A 284 8.05 3.27 2.29
N CYS A 285 7.48 2.08 2.51
CA CYS A 285 8.19 0.84 2.73
C CYS A 285 7.57 -0.30 1.92
N TYR A 286 8.42 -1.14 1.34
CA TYR A 286 8.02 -2.28 0.53
C TYR A 286 8.72 -3.55 1.01
N ASP A 287 8.05 -4.69 0.84
CA ASP A 287 8.64 -6.00 1.11
C ASP A 287 9.55 -6.47 -0.05
N GLU A 288 10.14 -7.66 0.09
CA GLU A 288 11.04 -8.24 -0.90
C GLU A 288 10.39 -8.54 -2.26
N TYR A 289 9.05 -8.58 -2.31
CA TYR A 289 8.26 -8.79 -3.51
C TYR A 289 7.76 -7.47 -4.13
N GLY A 290 8.15 -6.34 -3.54
CA GLY A 290 7.72 -5.01 -3.97
C GLY A 290 6.29 -4.66 -3.55
N ARG A 291 5.70 -5.39 -2.58
CA ARG A 291 4.38 -5.08 -2.04
C ARG A 291 4.50 -4.00 -0.97
N VAL A 292 3.52 -3.10 -0.94
CA VAL A 292 3.50 -1.99 0.02
C VAL A 292 3.28 -2.53 1.43
N VAL A 293 4.22 -2.23 2.33
CA VAL A 293 4.09 -2.44 3.78
C VAL A 293 3.65 -1.14 4.46
N VAL A 294 4.24 -0.02 4.05
CA VAL A 294 3.84 1.32 4.49
C VAL A 294 3.71 2.20 3.27
N PRO A 295 2.51 2.72 2.95
CA PRO A 295 2.34 3.63 1.83
C PRO A 295 3.15 4.93 1.97
N PRO A 296 3.49 5.58 0.85
CA PRO A 296 4.05 6.93 0.82
C PRO A 296 3.34 7.92 1.74
N TYR A 297 4.11 8.77 2.41
CA TYR A 297 3.63 9.85 3.28
C TYR A 297 2.78 9.39 4.47
N MET A 298 2.71 8.10 4.80
CA MET A 298 1.82 7.66 5.88
C MET A 298 2.33 8.08 7.26
N THR A 299 1.44 8.71 8.03
CA THR A 299 1.57 8.86 9.47
C THR A 299 1.45 7.50 10.16
N LEU A 300 2.35 7.24 11.10
CA LEU A 300 2.39 6.01 11.88
C LEU A 300 1.90 6.29 13.31
N VAL A 301 1.17 5.35 13.88
CA VAL A 301 0.79 5.31 15.29
C VAL A 301 1.41 4.07 15.90
N TYR A 302 2.26 4.25 16.90
CA TYR A 302 2.83 3.15 17.67
C TYR A 302 2.29 3.20 19.09
N GLU A 303 1.52 2.19 19.46
CA GLU A 303 1.18 1.91 20.85
C GLU A 303 2.27 1.00 21.41
N MET A 304 2.95 1.42 22.48
CA MET A 304 4.14 0.74 22.98
C MET A 304 4.27 0.69 24.50
N GLU A 305 4.87 -0.40 24.97
CA GLU A 305 5.40 -0.57 26.31
C GLU A 305 6.92 -0.69 26.21
N ALA A 306 7.65 0.05 27.04
CA ALA A 306 9.11 0.10 27.01
C ALA A 306 9.71 -0.24 28.39
N GLU A 307 10.72 -1.10 28.41
CA GLU A 307 11.45 -1.52 29.61
C GLU A 307 12.96 -1.37 29.44
N LEU A 308 13.63 -0.92 30.50
CA LEU A 308 15.08 -0.89 30.56
C LEU A 308 15.62 -2.31 30.63
N THR A 309 16.50 -2.66 29.69
CA THR A 309 17.19 -3.94 29.69
C THR A 309 18.41 -3.86 30.61
N PRO A 310 18.52 -4.75 31.62
CA PRO A 310 19.64 -4.75 32.59
C PRO A 310 21.03 -4.96 31.99
#